data_AF-A0A386B235-F1
#
_entry.id   AF-A0A386B235-F1
#
_cell.length_a   1.000
_cell.length_b   1.000
_cell.length_c   1.000
_cell.angle_alpha   90.00
_cell.angle_beta   90.00
_cell.angle_gamma   90.00
#
_symmetry.space_group_name_H-M   'P 1'
#
loop_
_entity.id
_entity.type
_entity.pdbx_description
1 polymer ?
#
loop_
_entity_poly.entity_id
_entity_poly.type
_entity_poly.pdbx_seq_one_letter_code
_entity_poly.pdbx_strand_id
1 'polypeptide(L)'
;MTRVKRGRNACKRHQKKFQITKGFRGKSLLFKNANQQFLKAFHNAFVDRRLRKRFFRCVWISRINAKVRQFGLNYNFFRNFISKKINTKILAQLALYDRFVLKNLISID
;
A
#
# COMPACT_ATOMS: atom_id res chain seq x y z
N MET A 1 -43.03 -32.81 -9.30
CA MET A 1 -41.98 -31.84 -8.90
C MET A 1 -42.41 -30.43 -9.27
N THR A 2 -42.25 -29.44 -8.37
CA THR A 2 -42.68 -28.04 -8.59
C THR A 2 -41.57 -27.17 -9.20
N ARG A 3 -41.91 -26.35 -10.21
CA ARG A 3 -40.96 -25.45 -10.89
C ARG A 3 -40.64 -24.22 -10.04
N VAL A 4 -39.40 -24.08 -9.58
CA VAL A 4 -38.93 -22.89 -8.85
C VAL A 4 -38.48 -21.80 -9.84
N LYS A 5 -39.14 -20.63 -9.81
CA LYS A 5 -38.77 -19.47 -10.64
C LYS A 5 -37.61 -18.67 -10.03
N ARG A 6 -36.82 -18.00 -10.87
CA ARG A 6 -35.62 -17.23 -10.46
C ARG A 6 -35.90 -16.00 -9.59
N GLY A 7 -37.11 -15.44 -9.66
CA GLY A 7 -37.59 -14.32 -8.83
C GLY A 7 -36.68 -13.09 -8.82
N ARG A 8 -36.74 -12.31 -7.74
CA ARG A 8 -35.96 -11.07 -7.54
C ARG A 8 -34.50 -11.31 -7.12
N ASN A 9 -34.09 -12.57 -6.97
CA ASN A 9 -32.75 -12.94 -6.51
C ASN A 9 -31.67 -12.48 -7.51
N ALA A 10 -31.95 -12.53 -8.81
CA ALA A 10 -31.04 -12.03 -9.84
C ALA A 10 -30.82 -10.51 -9.72
N CYS A 11 -31.88 -9.73 -9.52
CA CYS A 11 -31.81 -8.28 -9.32
C CYS A 11 -31.02 -7.93 -8.05
N LYS A 12 -31.29 -8.62 -6.93
CA LYS A 12 -30.54 -8.44 -5.67
C LYS A 12 -29.03 -8.67 -5.86
N ARG A 13 -28.67 -9.72 -6.63
CA ARG A 13 -27.25 -10.01 -6.95
C ARG A 13 -26.61 -8.89 -7.77
N HIS A 14 -27.30 -8.35 -8.77
CA HIS A 14 -26.78 -7.26 -9.60
C HIS A 14 -26.62 -5.97 -8.78
N GLN A 15 -27.60 -5.63 -7.94
CA GLN A 15 -27.52 -4.45 -7.07
C GLN A 15 -26.31 -4.49 -6.12
N LYS A 16 -25.98 -5.65 -5.54
CA LYS A 16 -24.76 -5.82 -4.72
C LYS A 16 -23.49 -5.46 -5.50
N LYS A 17 -23.38 -5.88 -6.77
CA LYS A 17 -22.22 -5.53 -7.60
C LYS A 17 -22.22 -4.03 -7.93
N PHE A 18 -23.36 -3.47 -8.30
CA PHE A 18 -23.46 -2.04 -8.58
C PHE A 18 -23.08 -1.17 -7.40
N GLN A 19 -23.44 -1.55 -6.17
CA GLN A 19 -23.04 -0.85 -4.94
C GLN A 19 -21.52 -0.73 -4.81
N ILE A 20 -20.78 -1.78 -5.15
CA ILE A 20 -19.32 -1.81 -5.05
C ILE A 20 -18.68 -1.03 -6.20
N THR A 21 -19.30 -1.04 -7.38
CA THR A 21 -18.80 -0.31 -8.56
C THR A 21 -19.29 1.14 -8.65
N LYS A 22 -19.94 1.68 -7.61
CA LYS A 22 -20.36 3.09 -7.56
C LYS A 22 -19.12 3.98 -7.72
N GLY A 23 -19.09 4.80 -8.76
CA GLY A 23 -17.95 5.67 -9.09
C GLY A 23 -17.03 5.14 -10.21
N PHE A 24 -17.24 3.93 -10.73
CA PHE A 24 -16.49 3.47 -11.90
C PHE A 24 -16.93 4.22 -13.16
N ARG A 25 -16.01 4.97 -13.77
CA ARG A 25 -16.26 5.75 -15.00
C ARG A 25 -16.74 4.83 -16.14
N GLY A 26 -17.95 5.08 -16.63
CA GLY A 26 -18.56 4.37 -17.79
C GLY A 26 -18.88 2.89 -17.58
N LYS A 27 -18.57 2.30 -16.42
CA LYS A 27 -18.74 0.86 -16.15
C LYS A 27 -19.69 0.57 -14.98
N SER A 28 -20.29 1.60 -14.39
CA SER A 28 -21.23 1.49 -13.28
C SER A 28 -22.68 1.21 -13.68
N LEU A 29 -23.03 1.34 -14.98
CA LEU A 29 -24.41 1.25 -15.47
C LEU A 29 -24.81 -0.17 -15.93
N LEU A 30 -23.94 -0.85 -16.70
CA LEU A 30 -24.22 -2.17 -17.26
C LEU A 30 -23.62 -3.28 -16.39
N PHE A 31 -24.41 -4.30 -16.03
CA PHE A 31 -23.97 -5.38 -15.13
C PHE A 31 -22.74 -6.13 -15.65
N LYS A 32 -22.68 -6.42 -16.96
CA LYS A 32 -21.54 -7.13 -17.57
C LYS A 32 -20.23 -6.33 -17.36
N ASN A 33 -20.25 -5.04 -17.70
CA ASN A 33 -19.10 -4.15 -17.57
C ASN A 33 -18.72 -3.94 -16.09
N ALA A 34 -19.72 -3.74 -15.22
CA ALA A 34 -19.52 -3.61 -13.78
C ALA A 34 -18.86 -4.87 -13.20
N ASN A 35 -19.32 -6.06 -13.57
CA ASN A 35 -18.77 -7.32 -13.07
C ASN A 35 -17.33 -7.55 -13.55
N GLN A 36 -17.02 -7.25 -14.82
CA GLN A 36 -15.64 -7.33 -15.34
C GLN A 36 -14.71 -6.37 -14.58
N GLN A 37 -15.13 -5.12 -14.39
CA GLN A 37 -14.34 -4.13 -13.66
C GLN A 37 -14.20 -4.49 -12.18
N PHE A 38 -15.26 -5.01 -11.56
CA PHE A 38 -15.23 -5.54 -10.20
C PHE A 38 -14.15 -6.60 -10.03
N LEU A 39 -14.11 -7.60 -10.93
CA LEU A 39 -13.12 -8.68 -10.84
C LEU A 39 -11.68 -8.15 -10.97
N LYS A 40 -11.45 -7.24 -11.92
CA LYS A 40 -10.14 -6.59 -12.10
C LYS A 40 -9.74 -5.77 -10.87
N ALA A 41 -10.67 -5.00 -10.31
CA ALA A 41 -10.41 -4.19 -9.12
C ALA A 41 -10.06 -5.05 -7.90
N PHE A 42 -10.71 -6.21 -7.72
CA PHE A 42 -10.41 -7.13 -6.63
C PHE A 42 -9.03 -7.76 -6.77
N HIS A 43 -8.65 -8.17 -7.99
CA HIS A 43 -7.31 -8.67 -8.26
C HIS A 43 -6.24 -7.62 -7.94
N ASN A 44 -6.41 -6.40 -8.47
CA ASN A 44 -5.50 -5.29 -8.20
C ASN A 44 -5.41 -4.98 -6.72
N ALA A 45 -6.55 -4.90 -6.01
CA ALA A 45 -6.54 -4.64 -4.56
C ALA A 45 -5.73 -5.67 -3.77
N PHE A 46 -5.75 -6.95 -4.17
CA PHE A 46 -4.92 -7.97 -3.55
C PHE A 46 -3.41 -7.74 -3.80
N VAL A 47 -3.04 -7.48 -5.05
CA VAL A 47 -1.66 -7.16 -5.44
C VAL A 47 -1.17 -5.89 -4.74
N ASP A 48 -1.99 -4.84 -4.76
CA ASP A 48 -1.68 -3.52 -4.20
C ASP A 48 -1.48 -3.57 -2.69
N ARG A 49 -2.19 -4.43 -1.94
CA ARG A 49 -1.90 -4.64 -0.50
C ARG A 49 -0.47 -5.11 -0.26
N ARG A 50 0.09 -5.94 -1.15
CA ARG A 50 1.48 -6.41 -1.07
C ARG A 50 2.45 -5.32 -1.55
N LEU A 51 2.12 -4.64 -2.65
CA LEU A 51 2.94 -3.55 -3.19
C LEU A 51 3.02 -2.35 -2.24
N ARG A 52 1.93 -1.99 -1.56
CA ARG A 52 1.87 -0.89 -0.58
C ARG A 52 2.95 -1.03 0.49
N LYS A 53 3.19 -2.26 0.98
CA LYS A 53 4.26 -2.53 1.96
C LYS A 53 5.66 -2.23 1.40
N ARG A 54 5.90 -2.57 0.13
CA ARG A 54 7.15 -2.28 -0.59
C ARG A 54 7.31 -0.78 -0.85
N PHE A 55 6.25 -0.13 -1.33
CA PHE A 55 6.23 1.31 -1.61
C PHE A 55 6.59 2.14 -0.37
N PHE A 56 5.98 1.86 0.78
CA PHE A 56 6.34 2.56 2.03
C PHE A 56 7.79 2.32 2.43
N ARG A 57 8.29 1.10 2.27
CA ARG A 57 9.71 0.81 2.54
C ARG A 57 10.63 1.61 1.63
N CYS A 58 10.33 1.70 0.32
CA CYS A 58 11.09 2.53 -0.61
C CYS A 58 11.12 3.99 -0.15
N VAL A 59 9.96 4.56 0.18
CA VAL A 59 9.86 5.95 0.68
C VAL A 59 10.68 6.16 1.96
N TRP A 60 10.63 5.23 2.91
CA TRP A 60 11.42 5.31 4.14
C TRP A 60 12.92 5.27 3.86
N ILE A 61 13.37 4.38 2.98
CA ILE A 61 14.78 4.29 2.57
C ILE A 61 15.22 5.59 1.90
N SER A 62 14.43 6.13 0.96
CA SER A 62 14.74 7.39 0.29
C SER A 62 14.85 8.55 1.27
N ARG A 63 13.95 8.63 2.26
CA ARG A 63 13.98 9.66 3.31
C ARG A 63 15.23 9.55 4.18
N ILE A 64 15.58 8.34 4.63
CA ILE A 64 16.80 8.10 5.41
C ILE A 64 18.03 8.46 4.58
N ASN A 65 18.09 8.00 3.33
CA ASN A 65 19.22 8.27 2.44
C ASN A 65 19.45 9.77 2.26
N ALA A 66 18.38 10.55 2.03
CA ALA A 66 18.48 12.01 1.91
C ALA A 66 19.07 12.68 3.17
N LYS A 67 18.74 12.18 4.37
CA LYS A 67 19.25 12.72 5.64
C LYS A 67 20.68 12.29 5.92
N VAL A 68 20.99 11.01 5.73
CA VAL A 68 22.33 10.44 5.95
C VAL A 68 23.36 11.05 4.99
N ARG A 69 22.95 11.38 3.76
CA ARG A 69 23.78 12.11 2.79
C ARG A 69 24.23 13.49 3.27
N GLN A 70 23.48 14.15 4.16
CA GLN A 70 23.89 15.43 4.76
C GLN A 70 25.13 15.27 5.66
N PHE A 71 25.40 14.06 6.12
CA PHE A 71 26.56 13.71 6.94
C PHE A 71 27.68 13.01 6.13
N GLY A 72 27.61 13.06 4.79
CA GLY A 72 28.60 12.44 3.91
C GLY A 72 28.51 10.93 3.77
N LEU A 73 27.50 10.29 4.36
CA LEU A 73 27.34 8.83 4.36
C LEU A 73 26.30 8.36 3.34
N ASN A 74 26.36 7.07 3.00
CA ASN A 74 25.36 6.38 2.19
C ASN A 74 24.40 5.54 3.04
N TYR A 75 23.17 5.35 2.57
CA TYR A 75 22.20 4.49 3.25
C TYR A 75 22.74 3.06 3.51
N ASN A 76 23.40 2.42 2.54
CA ASN A 76 23.93 1.06 2.72
C ASN A 76 24.98 0.99 3.84
N PHE A 77 25.85 2.00 3.90
CA PHE A 77 26.83 2.12 4.98
C PHE A 77 26.11 2.29 6.31
N PHE A 78 25.29 3.34 6.45
CA PHE A 78 24.48 3.59 7.66
C PHE A 78 23.65 2.39 8.12
N ARG A 79 23.06 1.65 7.19
CA ARG A 79 22.25 0.46 7.48
C ARG A 79 23.07 -0.74 7.91
N ASN A 80 24.36 -0.81 7.55
CA ASN A 80 25.27 -1.82 8.05
C ASN A 80 25.71 -1.51 9.49
N PHE A 81 25.92 -0.23 9.84
CA PHE A 81 26.24 0.18 11.22
C PHE A 81 25.08 -0.10 12.18
N ILE A 82 23.85 0.20 11.75
CA ILE A 82 22.68 -0.01 12.61
C ILE A 82 22.21 -1.47 12.56
N SER A 83 21.92 -2.03 13.74
CA SER A 83 21.32 -3.36 13.85
C SER A 83 20.12 -3.53 12.92
N LYS A 84 20.14 -4.61 12.12
CA LYS A 84 19.06 -4.94 11.17
C LYS A 84 17.69 -5.09 11.84
N LYS A 85 17.65 -5.28 13.17
CA LYS A 85 16.44 -5.40 14.00
C LYS A 85 15.62 -4.10 14.07
N ILE A 86 16.23 -2.92 13.85
CA ILE A 86 15.49 -1.65 13.89
C ILE A 86 14.61 -1.50 12.64
N ASN A 87 13.33 -1.16 12.89
CA ASN A 87 12.37 -0.94 11.82
C ASN A 87 12.66 0.35 11.06
N THR A 88 12.75 0.25 9.73
CA THR A 88 12.94 1.39 8.80
C THR A 88 11.90 2.48 8.95
N LYS A 89 10.67 2.12 9.34
CA LYS A 89 9.61 3.10 9.58
C LYS A 89 9.99 4.08 10.68
N ILE A 90 10.41 3.55 11.84
CA ILE A 90 10.76 4.33 13.02
C ILE A 90 12.02 5.14 12.74
N LEU A 91 13.01 4.52 12.09
CA LEU A 91 14.25 5.19 11.71
C LEU A 91 14.02 6.37 10.76
N ALA A 92 13.15 6.22 9.75
CA ALA A 92 12.80 7.31 8.84
C ALA A 92 12.04 8.44 9.55
N GLN A 93 11.25 8.11 10.59
CA GLN A 93 10.55 9.10 11.39
C GLN A 93 11.50 9.88 12.29
N LEU A 94 12.40 9.18 12.99
CA LEU A 94 13.45 9.80 13.81
C LEU A 94 14.34 10.72 12.97
N ALA A 95 14.78 10.25 11.78
CA ALA A 95 15.60 11.03 10.87
C ALA A 95 14.96 12.34 10.38
N LEU A 96 13.61 12.42 10.41
CA LEU A 96 12.88 13.63 10.04
C LEU A 96 12.73 14.60 11.20
N TYR A 97 12.41 14.10 12.39
CA TYR A 97 12.08 14.94 13.55
C TYR A 97 13.31 15.38 14.34
N ASP A 98 14.32 14.51 14.47
CA ASP A 98 15.45 14.78 15.36
C ASP A 98 16.79 14.51 14.67
N ARG A 99 17.50 15.60 14.39
CA ARG A 99 18.83 15.58 13.79
C ARG A 99 19.90 15.13 14.79
N PHE A 100 19.74 15.45 16.07
CA PHE A 100 20.72 15.10 17.11
C PHE A 100 20.74 13.59 17.35
N VAL A 101 19.56 12.98 17.42
CA VAL A 101 19.46 11.51 17.54
C VAL A 101 20.10 10.80 16.35
N LEU A 102 19.90 11.31 15.13
CA LEU A 102 20.55 10.73 13.95
C LEU A 102 22.08 10.86 14.02
N LYS A 103 22.60 12.01 14.47
CA LYS A 103 24.04 12.21 14.66
C LYS A 103 24.59 11.22 15.68
N ASN A 104 23.94 11.07 16.83
CA ASN A 104 24.35 10.12 17.86
C ASN A 104 24.34 8.67 17.32
N LEU A 105 23.32 8.28 16.55
CA LEU A 105 23.26 6.97 15.90
C LEU A 105 24.39 6.69 14.89
N ILE A 106 24.97 7.74 14.31
CA ILE A 106 26.13 7.65 13.41
C ILE A 106 27.44 7.61 14.21
N SER A 107 27.45 8.19 15.40
CA SER A 107 28.65 8.36 16.27
C SER A 107 28.88 7.21 17.24
N ILE A 108 27.91 6.29 17.37
CA ILE A 108 28.05 5.11 18.23
C ILE A 108 28.98 4.13 17.52
N ASP A 109 30.25 4.17 17.93
CA ASP A 109 31.23 3.08 17.79
C ASP A 109 30.93 1.94 18.77
#